data_AF-A0A660A8G8-F1
#
_entry.id   AF-A0A660A8G8-F1
#
_cell.length_a   1.000
_cell.length_b   1.000
_cell.length_c   1.000
_cell.angle_alpha   90.00
_cell.angle_beta   90.00
_cell.angle_gamma   90.00
#
_symmetry.space_group_name_H-M   'P 1'
#
loop_
_entity.id
_entity.type
_entity.pdbx_description
1 polymer ?
#
loop_
_entity_poly.entity_id
_entity_poly.type
_entity_poly.pdbx_seq_one_letter_code
_entity_poly.pdbx_strand_id
1 'polypeptide(L)'
;TVLGMAAGALAGLLTGLLYTKGKIPTILAGILVMTSCNSIMLMVMGTANLGLHESRRIQDYLPFSADVNSLLTGLIAVVVVISLLIYFLYTNLGQAYIATGDNRDMAKSFGIKTDRMEVMGLVVSNALIALSGALVSQQDGYADVSKGIGVIVIGLASIIVGEVLYSTSLTLLERLIAIVVGSILYQFLISAVIA
;
A
#
# COMPACT_ATOMS: atom_id res chain seq x y z
N THR A 1 -3.78 -13.33 4.09
CA THR A 1 -3.98 -11.89 3.81
C THR A 1 -3.77 -11.01 5.03
N VAL A 2 -4.51 -11.20 6.14
CA VAL A 2 -4.31 -10.43 7.39
C VAL A 2 -2.90 -10.56 7.96
N LEU A 3 -2.33 -11.77 7.95
CA LEU A 3 -0.94 -11.99 8.36
C LEU A 3 0.07 -11.24 7.48
N GLY A 4 -0.20 -11.12 6.17
CA GLY A 4 0.62 -10.33 5.24
C GLY A 4 0.55 -8.84 5.56
N MET A 5 -0.65 -8.33 5.83
CA MET A 5 -0.85 -6.95 6.31
C MET A 5 -0.11 -6.68 7.63
N ALA A 6 -0.16 -7.61 8.58
CA ALA A 6 0.58 -7.50 9.84
C ALA A 6 2.10 -7.52 9.63
N ALA A 7 2.61 -8.37 8.73
CA ALA A 7 4.02 -8.39 8.36
C ALA A 7 4.47 -7.05 7.73
N GLY A 8 3.64 -6.47 6.84
CA GLY A 8 3.88 -5.12 6.30
C GLY A 8 3.87 -4.03 7.37
N ALA A 9 2.91 -4.10 8.30
CA ALA A 9 2.86 -3.18 9.43
C ALA A 9 4.13 -3.26 10.30
N LEU A 10 4.65 -4.47 10.55
CA LEU A 10 5.91 -4.68 11.27
C LEU A 10 7.10 -4.13 10.50
N ALA A 11 7.18 -4.34 9.18
CA ALA A 11 8.23 -3.75 8.36
C ALA A 11 8.19 -2.21 8.40
N GLY A 12 6.99 -1.61 8.35
CA GLY A 12 6.79 -0.17 8.53
C GLY A 12 7.20 0.32 9.92
N LEU A 13 6.91 -0.46 10.97
CA LEU A 13 7.30 -0.14 12.35
C LEU A 13 8.83 -0.16 12.49
N LEU A 14 9.49 -1.18 11.96
CA LEU A 14 10.95 -1.28 11.95
C LEU A 14 11.58 -0.10 11.22
N THR A 15 11.04 0.26 10.05
CA THR A 15 11.50 1.42 9.27
C THR A 15 11.34 2.72 10.06
N GLY A 16 10.18 2.93 10.69
CA GLY A 16 9.90 4.09 11.51
C GLY A 16 10.76 4.17 12.77
N LEU A 17 11.04 3.04 13.43
CA LEU A 17 11.92 2.98 14.60
C LEU A 17 13.37 3.28 14.24
N LEU A 18 13.87 2.76 13.10
CA LEU A 18 15.20 3.07 12.60
C LEU A 18 15.34 4.56 12.26
N TYR A 19 14.30 5.15 11.68
CA TYR A 19 14.28 6.58 11.40
C TYR A 19 14.26 7.43 12.68
N THR A 20 13.28 7.20 13.56
CA THR A 20 13.05 8.04 14.74
C THR A 20 14.06 7.82 15.87
N LYS A 21 14.38 6.56 16.20
CA LYS A 21 15.32 6.22 17.26
C LYS A 21 16.74 6.01 16.75
N GLY A 22 16.89 5.41 15.59
CA GLY A 22 18.22 5.20 14.98
C GLY A 22 18.81 6.46 14.36
N LYS A 23 18.00 7.52 14.15
CA LYS A 23 18.41 8.78 13.49
C LYS A 23 19.05 8.56 12.11
N ILE A 24 18.70 7.46 11.45
CA ILE A 24 19.16 7.12 10.11
C ILE A 24 18.25 7.83 9.11
N PRO A 25 18.75 8.41 8.01
CA PRO A 25 17.90 8.97 6.95
C PRO A 25 16.84 7.98 6.46
N THR A 26 15.62 8.47 6.20
CA THR A 26 14.45 7.64 5.83
C THR A 26 14.70 6.73 4.63
N ILE A 27 15.41 7.23 3.61
CA ILE A 27 15.73 6.47 2.41
C ILE A 27 16.64 5.28 2.74
N LEU A 28 17.66 5.50 3.58
CA LEU A 28 18.59 4.43 3.97
C LEU A 28 17.90 3.39 4.86
N ALA A 29 17.05 3.83 5.79
CA ALA A 29 16.23 2.93 6.60
C ALA A 29 15.29 2.08 5.72
N GLY A 30 14.66 2.69 4.71
CA GLY A 30 13.80 2.00 3.76
C GLY A 30 14.54 0.93 2.95
N ILE A 31 15.70 1.26 2.37
CA ILE A 31 16.50 0.31 1.60
C ILE A 31 16.97 -0.85 2.48
N LEU A 32 17.37 -0.57 3.73
CA LEU A 32 17.83 -1.60 4.67
C LEU A 32 16.73 -2.58 5.05
N VAL A 33 15.51 -2.09 5.31
CA VAL A 33 14.35 -2.95 5.60
C VAL A 33 13.93 -3.73 4.35
N MET A 34 13.95 -3.10 3.17
CA MET A 34 13.65 -3.78 1.90
C MET A 34 14.60 -4.96 1.64
N THR A 35 15.91 -4.77 1.78
CA THR A 35 16.89 -5.85 1.59
C THR A 35 16.75 -6.92 2.66
N SER A 36 16.51 -6.55 3.91
CA SER A 36 16.29 -7.48 5.02
C SER A 36 15.05 -8.35 4.79
N CYS A 37 13.91 -7.74 4.42
CA CYS A 37 12.70 -8.47 4.08
C CYS A 37 12.92 -9.40 2.88
N ASN A 38 13.66 -8.96 1.87
CA ASN A 38 14.00 -9.81 0.72
C ASN A 38 14.79 -11.07 1.15
N SER A 39 15.81 -10.90 1.99
CA SER A 39 16.57 -12.03 2.53
C SER A 39 15.70 -12.98 3.38
N ILE A 40 14.80 -12.45 4.21
CA ILE A 40 13.89 -13.27 5.02
C ILE A 40 12.91 -14.03 4.12
N MET A 41 12.38 -13.39 3.07
CA MET A 41 11.47 -14.04 2.13
C MET A 41 12.14 -15.24 1.45
N LEU A 42 13.37 -15.08 0.94
CA LEU A 42 14.12 -16.18 0.34
C LEU A 42 14.45 -17.29 1.33
N MET A 43 14.79 -16.94 2.58
CA MET A 43 15.05 -17.92 3.64
C MET A 43 13.81 -18.75 3.98
N VAL A 44 12.64 -18.12 4.05
CA VAL A 44 11.37 -18.79 4.41
C VAL A 44 10.80 -19.59 3.24
N MET A 45 10.86 -19.05 2.03
CA MET A 45 10.28 -19.70 0.84
C MET A 45 11.17 -20.81 0.29
N GLY A 46 12.49 -20.74 0.46
CA GLY A 46 13.45 -21.73 -0.06
C GLY A 46 13.61 -21.73 -1.59
N THR A 47 12.63 -21.20 -2.32
CA THR A 47 12.63 -21.01 -3.78
C THR A 47 12.21 -19.59 -4.14
N ALA A 48 12.56 -19.15 -5.36
CA ALA A 48 12.19 -17.83 -5.86
C ALA A 48 10.69 -17.68 -6.15
N ASN A 49 10.02 -18.79 -6.48
CA ASN A 49 8.59 -18.84 -6.78
C ASN A 49 7.96 -20.02 -6.01
N LEU A 50 6.82 -19.75 -5.38
CA LEU A 50 6.00 -20.73 -4.69
C LEU A 50 4.56 -20.65 -5.22
N GLY A 51 4.04 -21.77 -5.74
CA GLY A 51 2.65 -21.87 -6.15
C GLY A 51 1.70 -21.92 -4.96
N LEU A 52 0.66 -21.08 -4.95
CA LEU A 52 -0.43 -21.06 -3.96
C LEU A 52 -1.67 -21.85 -4.40
N HIS A 53 -1.52 -22.77 -5.35
CA HIS A 53 -2.63 -23.44 -6.04
C HIS A 53 -3.51 -24.32 -5.13
N GLU A 54 -3.01 -24.76 -3.97
CA GLU A 54 -3.77 -25.62 -3.03
C GLU A 54 -4.52 -24.85 -1.93
N SER A 55 -4.39 -23.52 -1.87
CA SER A 55 -5.02 -22.71 -0.83
C SER A 55 -6.36 -22.12 -1.30
N ARG A 56 -7.41 -22.26 -0.46
CA ARG A 56 -8.70 -21.59 -0.71
C ARG A 56 -8.48 -20.08 -0.76
N ARG A 57 -8.80 -19.47 -1.90
CA ARG A 57 -8.69 -18.03 -2.12
C ARG A 57 -9.87 -17.35 -1.45
N ILE A 58 -9.69 -16.10 -1.01
CA ILE A 58 -10.81 -15.26 -0.54
C ILE A 58 -11.90 -15.17 -1.63
N GLN A 59 -11.49 -15.24 -2.90
CA GLN A 59 -12.34 -15.22 -4.08
C GLN A 59 -13.25 -16.46 -4.19
N ASP A 60 -12.88 -17.59 -3.60
CA ASP A 60 -13.63 -18.86 -3.69
C ASP A 60 -14.85 -18.90 -2.76
N TYR A 61 -14.95 -17.95 -1.81
CA TYR A 61 -16.09 -17.83 -0.89
C TYR A 61 -17.30 -17.10 -1.51
N LEU A 62 -17.12 -16.48 -2.67
CA LEU A 62 -18.19 -15.79 -3.38
C LEU A 62 -18.88 -16.75 -4.38
N PRO A 63 -20.21 -16.73 -4.50
CA PRO A 63 -20.97 -17.71 -5.28
C PRO A 63 -21.01 -17.47 -6.80
N PHE A 64 -20.27 -16.49 -7.33
CA PHE A 64 -20.28 -16.14 -8.77
C PHE A 64 -19.15 -16.83 -9.55
N SER A 65 -19.02 -16.53 -10.85
CA SER A 65 -17.92 -17.02 -11.69
C SER A 65 -16.56 -16.49 -11.22
N ALA A 66 -15.48 -17.22 -11.49
CA ALA A 66 -14.13 -16.91 -11.00
C ALA A 66 -13.65 -15.48 -11.37
N ASP A 67 -13.98 -15.03 -12.58
CA ASP A 67 -13.62 -13.68 -13.06
C ASP A 67 -14.40 -12.60 -12.30
N VAL A 68 -15.70 -12.82 -12.10
CA VAL A 68 -16.57 -11.89 -11.36
C VAL A 68 -16.15 -11.85 -9.90
N ASN A 69 -15.85 -12.99 -9.27
CA ASN A 69 -15.38 -13.06 -7.89
C ASN A 69 -14.08 -12.30 -7.68
N SER A 70 -13.13 -12.40 -8.61
CA SER A 70 -11.85 -11.69 -8.55
C SER A 70 -12.05 -10.17 -8.61
N LEU A 71 -12.88 -9.71 -9.55
CA LEU A 71 -13.23 -8.29 -9.68
C LEU A 71 -14.01 -7.77 -8.46
N LEU A 72 -14.99 -8.52 -7.97
CA LEU A 72 -15.80 -8.14 -6.82
C LEU A 72 -14.95 -8.04 -5.55
N THR A 73 -14.03 -8.98 -5.34
CA THR A 73 -13.10 -8.97 -4.20
C THR A 73 -12.20 -7.75 -4.24
N GLY A 74 -11.66 -7.40 -5.41
CA GLY A 74 -10.85 -6.19 -5.60
C GLY A 74 -11.65 -4.91 -5.33
N LEU A 75 -12.85 -4.81 -5.88
CA LEU A 75 -13.72 -3.65 -5.68
C LEU A 75 -14.10 -3.47 -4.20
N ILE A 76 -14.50 -4.55 -3.53
CA ILE A 76 -14.82 -4.53 -2.10
C ILE A 76 -13.60 -4.09 -1.29
N ALA A 77 -12.42 -4.63 -1.59
CA ALA A 77 -11.19 -4.26 -0.90
C ALA A 77 -10.87 -2.76 -1.07
N VAL A 78 -10.99 -2.22 -2.28
CA VAL A 78 -10.77 -0.79 -2.56
C VAL A 78 -11.76 0.08 -1.80
N VAL A 79 -13.06 -0.23 -1.87
CA VAL A 79 -14.11 0.52 -1.17
C VAL A 79 -13.88 0.51 0.34
N VAL A 80 -13.56 -0.65 0.92
CA VAL A 80 -13.27 -0.79 2.35
C VAL A 80 -12.04 0.03 2.75
N VAL A 81 -10.94 -0.08 1.99
CA VAL A 81 -9.69 0.64 2.30
C VAL A 81 -9.89 2.16 2.20
N ILE A 82 -10.55 2.65 1.15
CA ILE A 82 -10.83 4.08 1.00
C ILE A 82 -11.74 4.58 2.11
N SER A 83 -12.80 3.85 2.43
CA SER A 83 -13.72 4.23 3.52
C SER A 83 -13.01 4.31 4.87
N LEU A 84 -12.14 3.34 5.17
CA LEU A 84 -11.33 3.32 6.39
C LEU A 84 -10.30 4.46 6.42
N LEU A 85 -9.65 4.75 5.30
CA LEU A 85 -8.70 5.87 5.20
C LEU A 85 -9.39 7.21 5.42
N ILE A 86 -10.56 7.42 4.80
CA ILE A 86 -11.35 8.64 4.99
C ILE A 86 -11.75 8.77 6.46
N TYR A 87 -12.34 7.73 7.04
CA TYR A 87 -12.71 7.72 8.45
C TYR A 87 -11.51 8.06 9.35
N PHE A 88 -10.36 7.41 9.13
CA PHE A 88 -9.13 7.64 9.87
C PHE A 88 -8.64 9.09 9.74
N LEU A 89 -8.60 9.64 8.52
CA LEU A 89 -8.10 10.99 8.26
C LEU A 89 -9.01 12.08 8.84
N TYR A 90 -10.31 11.83 8.96
CA TYR A 90 -11.24 12.75 9.65
C TYR A 90 -11.17 12.68 11.19
N THR A 91 -10.49 11.69 11.78
CA THR A 91 -10.30 11.65 13.24
C THR A 91 -9.28 12.69 13.73
N ASN A 92 -9.31 13.01 15.03
CA ASN A 92 -8.33 13.90 15.67
C ASN A 92 -6.88 13.43 15.45
N LEU A 93 -6.63 12.12 15.44
CA LEU A 93 -5.31 11.56 15.16
C LEU A 93 -4.93 11.73 13.69
N GLY A 94 -5.88 11.54 12.77
CA GLY A 94 -5.69 11.76 11.34
C GLY A 94 -5.40 13.22 10.98
N GLN A 95 -6.09 14.17 11.61
CA GLN A 95 -5.82 15.60 11.42
C GLN A 95 -4.44 16.00 11.95
N ALA A 96 -4.03 15.45 13.11
CA ALA A 96 -2.68 15.65 13.63
C ALA A 96 -1.59 15.02 12.73
N TYR A 97 -1.92 13.91 12.07
CA TYR A 97 -1.06 13.29 11.05
C TYR A 97 -0.89 14.19 9.83
N ILE A 98 -1.99 14.74 9.28
CA ILE A 98 -1.95 15.69 8.16
C ILE A 98 -1.13 16.94 8.53
N ALA A 99 -1.38 17.53 9.70
CA ALA A 99 -0.63 18.70 10.17
C ALA A 99 0.88 18.41 10.32
N THR A 100 1.23 17.20 10.76
CA THR A 100 2.64 16.77 10.84
C THR A 100 3.28 16.65 9.45
N GLY A 101 2.51 16.19 8.45
CA GLY A 101 2.95 16.08 7.06
C GLY A 101 3.15 17.43 6.37
N ASP A 102 2.28 18.41 6.64
CA ASP A 102 2.39 19.76 6.07
C ASP A 102 3.58 20.53 6.65
N ASN A 103 3.71 20.54 7.98
CA ASN A 103 4.82 21.21 8.64
C ASN A 103 5.13 20.59 10.01
N ARG A 104 6.22 19.83 10.06
CA ARG A 104 6.69 19.15 11.27
C ARG A 104 7.02 20.14 12.41
N ASP A 105 7.65 21.27 12.10
CA ASP A 105 8.08 22.24 13.12
C ASP A 105 6.87 22.93 13.76
N MET A 106 5.87 23.26 12.93
CA MET A 106 4.59 23.79 13.40
C MET A 106 3.82 22.76 14.24
N ALA A 107 3.70 21.52 13.78
CA ALA A 107 3.01 20.47 14.54
C ALA A 107 3.67 20.24 15.91
N LYS A 108 5.01 20.31 15.97
CA LYS A 108 5.78 20.18 17.21
C LYS A 108 5.55 21.35 18.17
N SER A 109 5.40 22.58 17.67
CA SER A 109 5.08 23.74 18.52
C SER A 109 3.64 23.69 19.06
N PHE A 110 2.72 23.03 18.35
CA PHE A 110 1.37 22.71 18.84
C PHE A 110 1.30 21.50 19.78
N GLY A 111 2.44 20.93 20.21
CA GLY A 111 2.50 19.84 21.18
C GLY A 111 2.22 18.45 20.59
N ILE A 112 2.15 18.31 19.26
CA ILE A 112 1.97 17.03 18.59
C ILE A 112 3.31 16.28 18.62
N LYS A 113 3.26 14.99 19.01
CA LYS A 113 4.43 14.10 18.99
C LYS A 113 4.72 13.64 17.55
N THR A 114 5.38 14.51 16.79
CA THR A 114 5.63 14.31 15.34
C THR A 114 6.34 12.99 15.02
N ASP A 115 7.34 12.60 15.81
CA ASP A 115 8.03 11.31 15.63
C ASP A 115 7.06 10.11 15.66
N ARG A 116 6.06 10.12 16.54
CA ARG A 116 5.05 9.05 16.61
C ARG A 116 4.11 9.07 15.40
N MET A 117 3.80 10.26 14.89
CA MET A 117 2.96 10.42 13.70
C MET A 117 3.67 9.92 12.44
N GLU A 118 4.97 10.20 12.30
CA GLU A 118 5.80 9.69 11.20
C GLU A 118 5.87 8.15 11.23
N VAL A 119 6.12 7.56 12.41
CA VAL A 119 6.14 6.09 12.58
C VAL A 119 4.77 5.49 12.24
N MET A 120 3.68 6.08 12.72
CA MET A 120 2.33 5.64 12.41
C MET A 120 2.05 5.68 10.90
N GLY A 121 2.46 6.75 10.21
CA GLY A 121 2.33 6.87 8.76
C GLY A 121 3.03 5.75 8.00
N LEU A 122 4.27 5.43 8.41
CA LEU A 122 5.04 4.34 7.82
C LEU A 122 4.39 2.97 8.09
N VAL A 123 3.88 2.73 9.29
CA VAL A 123 3.18 1.49 9.64
C VAL A 123 1.91 1.31 8.81
N VAL A 124 1.04 2.34 8.76
CA VAL A 124 -0.24 2.28 8.04
C VAL A 124 0.01 2.12 6.54
N SER A 125 0.94 2.89 5.96
CA SER A 125 1.25 2.81 4.53
C SER A 125 1.79 1.44 4.14
N ASN A 126 2.74 0.88 4.89
CA ASN A 126 3.29 -0.45 4.60
C ASN A 126 2.26 -1.57 4.84
N ALA A 127 1.37 -1.41 5.81
CA ALA A 127 0.27 -2.36 6.03
C ALA A 127 -0.67 -2.43 4.81
N LEU A 128 -1.06 -1.27 4.25
CA LEU A 128 -1.91 -1.19 3.07
C LEU A 128 -1.22 -1.73 1.81
N ILE A 129 0.06 -1.43 1.62
CA ILE A 129 0.86 -1.97 0.50
C ILE A 129 0.95 -3.50 0.62
N ALA A 130 1.22 -4.04 1.81
CA ALA A 130 1.30 -5.49 2.02
C ALA A 130 -0.06 -6.18 1.90
N LEU A 131 -1.16 -5.51 2.29
CA LEU A 131 -2.52 -5.99 2.04
C LEU A 131 -2.78 -6.14 0.54
N SER A 132 -2.43 -5.11 -0.26
CA SER A 132 -2.54 -5.14 -1.72
C SER A 132 -1.69 -6.26 -2.32
N GLY A 133 -0.41 -6.37 -1.94
CA GLY A 133 0.49 -7.43 -2.42
C GLY A 133 0.00 -8.83 -2.09
N ALA A 134 -0.60 -9.03 -0.91
CA ALA A 134 -1.21 -10.31 -0.53
C ALA A 134 -2.49 -10.65 -1.31
N LEU A 135 -3.23 -9.65 -1.79
CA LEU A 135 -4.39 -9.88 -2.67
C LEU A 135 -3.93 -10.23 -4.09
N VAL A 136 -2.93 -9.53 -4.62
CA VAL A 136 -2.35 -9.79 -5.94
C VAL A 136 -1.75 -11.20 -6.02
N SER A 137 -0.97 -11.63 -5.03
CA SER A 137 -0.39 -12.99 -5.01
C SER A 137 -1.44 -14.10 -4.91
N GLN A 138 -2.56 -13.85 -4.23
CA GLN A 138 -3.70 -14.77 -4.22
C GLN A 138 -4.41 -14.84 -5.57
N GLN A 139 -4.55 -13.71 -6.27
CA GLN A 139 -5.17 -13.66 -7.58
C GLN A 139 -4.32 -14.40 -8.62
N ASP A 140 -3.01 -14.12 -8.66
CA ASP A 140 -2.06 -14.79 -9.54
C ASP A 140 -1.89 -16.28 -9.20
N GLY A 141 -2.16 -16.67 -7.96
CA GLY A 141 -2.05 -18.04 -7.49
C GLY A 141 -0.61 -18.50 -7.26
N TYR A 142 0.36 -17.59 -7.24
CA TYR A 142 1.75 -17.85 -6.88
C TYR A 142 2.39 -16.61 -6.24
N ALA A 143 3.38 -16.84 -5.38
CA ALA A 143 4.18 -15.81 -4.76
C ALA A 143 5.59 -15.89 -5.31
N ASP A 144 6.08 -14.77 -5.85
CA ASP A 144 7.44 -14.63 -6.34
C ASP A 144 8.07 -13.41 -5.69
N VAL A 145 9.32 -13.58 -5.25
CA VAL A 145 10.10 -12.56 -4.53
C VAL A 145 10.32 -11.30 -5.39
N SER A 146 10.33 -11.45 -6.72
CA SER A 146 10.53 -10.38 -7.69
C SER A 146 9.24 -9.62 -8.05
N LYS A 147 8.07 -10.03 -7.51
CA LYS A 147 6.77 -9.41 -7.82
C LYS A 147 6.67 -7.91 -7.45
N GLY A 148 7.51 -7.46 -6.52
CA GLY A 148 7.58 -6.05 -6.12
C GLY A 148 8.36 -5.15 -7.08
N ILE A 149 9.11 -5.71 -8.04
CA ILE A 149 9.96 -4.93 -8.94
C ILE A 149 9.08 -4.13 -9.90
N GLY A 150 9.32 -2.82 -9.98
CA GLY A 150 8.59 -1.91 -10.88
C GLY A 150 7.27 -1.37 -10.33
N VAL A 151 6.80 -1.85 -9.17
CA VAL A 151 5.53 -1.40 -8.56
C VAL A 151 5.54 0.11 -8.28
N ILE A 152 6.68 0.69 -7.89
CA ILE A 152 6.79 2.14 -7.66
C ILE A 152 6.57 2.95 -8.94
N VAL A 153 7.04 2.46 -10.09
CA VAL A 153 6.89 3.15 -11.39
C VAL A 153 5.44 3.12 -11.82
N ILE A 154 4.80 1.95 -11.73
CA ILE A 154 3.37 1.75 -12.03
C ILE A 154 2.51 2.63 -11.12
N GLY A 155 2.83 2.67 -9.82
CA GLY A 155 2.10 3.47 -8.83
C GLY A 155 2.19 4.97 -9.10
N LEU A 156 3.40 5.50 -9.31
CA LEU A 156 3.59 6.92 -9.65
C LEU A 156 2.91 7.28 -10.97
N ALA A 157 3.02 6.45 -12.00
CA ALA A 157 2.36 6.67 -13.28
C ALA A 157 0.83 6.69 -13.14
N SER A 158 0.26 5.76 -12.36
CA SER A 158 -1.17 5.69 -12.08
C SER A 158 -1.70 6.94 -11.37
N ILE A 159 -0.94 7.46 -10.39
CA ILE A 159 -1.29 8.69 -9.67
C ILE A 159 -1.25 9.89 -10.62
N ILE A 160 -0.19 10.02 -11.42
CA ILE A 160 -0.05 11.12 -12.39
C ILE A 160 -1.18 11.10 -13.42
N VAL A 161 -1.51 9.93 -13.98
CA VAL A 161 -2.63 9.79 -14.94
C VAL A 161 -3.95 10.19 -14.27
N GLY A 162 -4.19 9.78 -13.03
CA GLY A 162 -5.36 10.17 -12.26
C GLY A 162 -5.44 11.67 -12.00
N GLU A 163 -4.35 12.30 -11.57
CA GLU A 163 -4.31 13.74 -11.27
C GLU A 163 -4.38 14.61 -12.54
N VAL A 164 -3.82 14.19 -13.67
CA VAL A 164 -3.90 14.96 -14.92
C VAL A 164 -5.34 14.97 -15.48
N LEU A 165 -6.12 13.93 -15.22
CA LEU A 165 -7.48 13.80 -15.73
C LEU A 165 -8.50 14.66 -14.96
N TYR A 166 -8.20 15.01 -13.71
CA TYR A 166 -9.05 15.80 -12.83
C TYR A 166 -8.37 17.13 -12.46
N SER A 167 -9.04 18.28 -12.66
CA SER A 167 -8.44 19.62 -12.44
C SER A 167 -7.93 19.89 -11.02
N THR A 168 -7.03 20.88 -10.90
CA THR A 168 -6.15 21.21 -9.75
C THR A 168 -6.78 21.35 -8.35
N SER A 169 -8.10 21.51 -8.22
CA SER A 169 -8.78 21.76 -6.93
C SER A 169 -9.65 20.59 -6.47
N LEU A 170 -9.03 19.44 -6.21
CA LEU A 170 -9.73 18.26 -5.71
C LEU A 170 -9.75 18.22 -4.18
N THR A 171 -10.92 17.93 -3.63
CA THR A 171 -11.08 17.52 -2.24
C THR A 171 -10.39 16.18 -1.98
N LEU A 172 -10.16 15.83 -0.71
CA LEU A 172 -9.47 14.59 -0.32
C LEU A 172 -10.16 13.34 -0.89
N LEU A 173 -11.49 13.32 -0.89
CA LEU A 173 -12.28 12.22 -1.43
C LEU A 173 -12.11 12.11 -2.95
N GLU A 174 -12.21 13.25 -3.66
CA GLU A 174 -12.02 13.29 -5.12
C GLU A 174 -10.62 12.84 -5.52
N ARG A 175 -9.58 13.20 -4.76
CA ARG A 175 -8.21 12.71 -4.98
C ARG A 175 -8.11 11.19 -4.86
N LEU A 176 -8.71 10.59 -3.83
CA LEU A 176 -8.68 9.14 -3.65
C LEU A 176 -9.40 8.41 -4.80
N ILE A 177 -10.53 8.94 -5.26
CA ILE A 177 -11.24 8.38 -6.42
C ILE A 177 -10.42 8.55 -7.70
N ALA A 178 -9.82 9.73 -7.92
CA ALA A 178 -8.99 10.00 -9.08
C ALA A 178 -7.80 9.02 -9.18
N ILE A 179 -7.18 8.66 -8.06
CA ILE A 179 -6.09 7.65 -8.03
C ILE A 179 -6.59 6.26 -8.43
N VAL A 180 -7.79 5.86 -8.01
CA VAL A 180 -8.40 4.57 -8.42
C VAL A 180 -8.73 4.57 -9.90
N VAL A 181 -9.33 5.65 -10.41
CA VAL A 181 -9.63 5.78 -11.85
C VAL A 181 -8.34 5.80 -12.66
N GLY A 182 -7.33 6.53 -12.19
CA GLY A 182 -5.99 6.60 -12.81
C GLY A 182 -5.30 5.25 -12.89
N SER A 183 -5.38 4.40 -11.85
CA SER A 183 -4.78 3.06 -11.90
C SER A 183 -5.49 2.12 -12.87
N ILE A 184 -6.83 2.20 -12.95
CA ILE A 184 -7.62 1.44 -13.92
C ILE A 184 -7.27 1.87 -15.36
N LEU A 185 -7.23 3.19 -15.62
CA LEU A 185 -6.88 3.73 -16.93
C LEU A 185 -5.45 3.39 -17.32
N TYR A 186 -4.51 3.46 -16.38
CA TYR A 186 -3.12 3.09 -16.64
C TYR A 186 -3.00 1.61 -17.04
N GLN A 187 -3.77 0.72 -16.41
CA GLN A 187 -3.79 -0.69 -16.78
C GLN A 187 -4.40 -0.91 -18.18
N PHE A 188 -5.42 -0.14 -18.56
CA PHE A 188 -5.95 -0.16 -19.94
C PHE A 188 -4.94 0.34 -20.96
N LEU A 189 -4.15 1.38 -20.64
CA LEU A 189 -3.08 1.88 -21.51
C LEU A 189 -2.01 0.82 -21.72
N ILE A 190 -1.56 0.15 -20.66
CA ILE A 190 -0.61 -0.97 -20.78
C ILE A 190 -1.20 -2.07 -21.66
N SER A 191 -2.45 -2.46 -21.41
CA SER A 191 -3.11 -3.50 -22.20
C SER A 191 -3.22 -3.12 -23.69
N ALA A 192 -3.46 -1.84 -24.01
CA ALA A 192 -3.57 -1.36 -25.38
C ALA A 192 -2.23 -1.23 -26.10
N VAL A 193 -1.13 -1.01 -25.37
CA VAL A 193 0.23 -0.94 -25.95
C VAL A 193 0.79 -2.35 -26.19
N ILE A 194 0.42 -3.31 -25.34
CA ILE A 194 0.88 -4.71 -25.45
C ILE A 194 0.06 -5.52 -26.47
N ALA A 195 -1.23 -5.21 -26.64
CA ALA A 195 -2.12 -5.84 -27.62
C ALA A 195 -1.83 -5.39 -29.06
#